data_AF-A0A059A9Y6-F1
#
_entry.id   AF-A0A059A9Y6-F1
#
_cell.length_a   1.000
_cell.length_b   1.000
_cell.length_c   1.000
_cell.angle_alpha   90.00
_cell.angle_beta   90.00
_cell.angle_gamma   90.00
#
_symmetry.space_group_name_H-M   'P 1'
#
loop_
_entity.id
_entity.type
_entity.pdbx_description
1 polymer ?
#
loop_
_entity_poly.entity_id
_entity_poly.type
_entity_poly.pdbx_seq_one_letter_code
_entity_poly.pdbx_strand_id
1 'polypeptide(L)'
;MEVGISFLGGLKAAASFLLFAFLRSFGFAVLSLPFLYASLESLLVSLAAHPSINLPQLLGKNPDGSFPIWSIIIFSPYLYFARAFSAIRRRRSGEAPYSEIWEGVYVGGWPSSRDELPPGEPAIVDCTCEFPRRPELSGHVYFCVPTWDTRSPGPGEIESAVKWACRKRAQNKPVFIHCAHGMEERGYYC
;
A
#
# COMPACT_ATOMS: atom_id res chain seq x y z
N MET A 1 -5.79 -14.34 15.58
CA MET A 1 -6.53 -13.43 14.69
C MET A 1 -5.54 -12.39 14.23
N GLU A 2 -5.12 -12.41 12.97
CA GLU A 2 -4.36 -11.29 12.43
C GLU A 2 -5.25 -10.05 12.46
N VAL A 3 -4.73 -8.99 13.05
CA VAL A 3 -5.46 -7.75 13.23
C VAL A 3 -5.44 -7.02 11.89
N GLY A 4 -6.52 -7.15 11.11
CA GLY A 4 -6.60 -6.53 9.79
C GLY A 4 -6.57 -5.01 9.84
N ILE A 5 -6.17 -4.38 8.73
CA ILE A 5 -5.99 -2.93 8.62
C ILE A 5 -7.24 -2.12 9.04
N SER A 6 -8.44 -2.65 8.75
CA SER A 6 -9.72 -2.07 9.18
C SER A 6 -9.85 -1.95 10.70
N PHE A 7 -9.45 -2.97 11.47
CA PHE A 7 -9.52 -2.92 12.93
C PHE A 7 -8.48 -1.96 13.52
N LEU A 8 -7.23 -2.01 13.02
CA LEU A 8 -6.17 -1.09 13.45
C LEU A 8 -6.53 0.36 13.15
N GLY A 9 -7.12 0.63 11.97
CA GLY A 9 -7.63 1.94 11.60
C GLY A 9 -8.74 2.42 12.54
N GLY A 10 -9.67 1.53 12.91
CA GLY A 10 -10.75 1.84 13.87
C GLY A 10 -10.23 2.17 15.26
N LEU A 11 -9.24 1.41 15.77
CA LEU A 11 -8.61 1.69 17.06
C LEU A 11 -7.87 3.03 17.06
N LYS A 12 -7.11 3.31 15.99
CA LYS A 12 -6.44 4.61 15.80
C LYS A 12 -7.46 5.76 15.74
N ALA A 13 -8.59 5.56 15.06
CA ALA A 13 -9.66 6.55 14.97
C ALA A 13 -10.26 6.86 16.34
N ALA A 14 -10.58 5.83 17.13
CA ALA A 14 -11.11 5.97 18.49
C ALA A 14 -10.11 6.66 19.43
N ALA A 15 -8.85 6.23 19.44
CA ALA A 15 -7.81 6.85 20.28
C ALA A 15 -7.60 8.33 19.95
N SER A 16 -7.56 8.68 18.65
CA SER A 16 -7.41 10.06 18.20
C SER A 16 -8.62 10.92 18.58
N PHE A 17 -9.84 10.36 18.52
CA PHE A 17 -11.05 11.05 18.94
C PHE A 17 -11.08 11.32 20.45
N LEU A 18 -10.67 10.34 21.26
CA LEU A 18 -10.57 10.51 22.72
C LEU A 18 -9.55 11.59 23.09
N LEU A 19 -8.40 11.62 22.40
CA LEU A 19 -7.39 12.65 22.60
C LEU A 19 -7.89 14.03 22.17
N PHE A 20 -8.63 14.12 21.05
CA PHE A 20 -9.32 15.34 20.65
C PHE A 20 -10.29 15.83 21.75
N ALA A 21 -11.17 14.96 22.24
CA ALA A 21 -12.16 15.30 23.26
C ALA A 21 -11.50 15.77 24.57
N PHE A 22 -10.42 15.08 24.97
CA PHE A 22 -9.61 15.45 26.14
C PHE A 22 -8.97 16.83 25.96
N LEU A 23 -8.24 17.09 24.87
CA LEU A 23 -7.63 18.40 24.65
C LEU A 23 -8.66 19.53 24.56
N ARG A 24 -9.83 19.23 23.97
CA ARG A 24 -10.94 20.18 23.87
C ARG A 24 -11.51 20.53 25.24
N SER A 25 -11.61 19.57 26.18
CA SER A 25 -12.13 19.84 27.53
C SER A 25 -11.22 20.75 28.37
N PHE A 26 -9.92 20.80 28.06
CA PHE A 26 -8.96 21.73 28.68
C PHE A 26 -8.83 23.08 27.94
N GLY A 27 -9.67 23.35 26.95
CA GLY A 27 -9.67 24.62 26.22
C GLY A 27 -8.63 24.72 25.10
N PHE A 28 -7.88 23.65 24.78
CA PHE A 28 -6.91 23.61 23.69
C PHE A 28 -7.59 23.41 22.31
N ALA A 29 -8.39 24.40 21.92
CA ALA A 29 -9.26 24.35 20.74
C ALA A 29 -8.49 24.12 19.43
N VAL A 30 -7.39 24.84 19.20
CA VAL A 30 -6.63 24.76 17.94
C VAL A 30 -5.76 23.50 17.90
N LEU A 31 -5.11 23.16 19.02
CA LEU A 31 -4.23 21.98 19.13
C LEU A 31 -5.00 20.66 18.97
N SER A 32 -6.30 20.65 19.27
CA SER A 32 -7.14 19.45 19.17
C SER A 32 -7.58 19.13 17.72
N LEU A 33 -7.62 20.12 16.81
CA LEU A 33 -8.11 19.94 15.43
C LEU A 33 -7.36 18.88 14.61
N PRO A 34 -6.02 18.76 14.65
CA PRO A 34 -5.31 17.70 13.94
C PRO A 34 -5.71 16.28 14.38
N PHE A 35 -6.07 16.10 15.66
CA PHE A 35 -6.51 14.80 16.18
C PHE A 35 -7.92 14.45 15.72
N LEU A 36 -8.80 15.44 15.58
CA LEU A 36 -10.11 15.23 14.95
C LEU A 36 -9.95 14.84 13.47
N TYR A 37 -9.09 15.55 12.75
CA TYR A 37 -8.78 15.24 11.36
C TYR A 37 -8.23 13.81 11.19
N ALA A 38 -7.21 13.44 11.98
CA ALA A 38 -6.63 12.11 11.97
C ALA A 38 -7.65 11.02 12.36
N SER A 39 -8.59 11.34 13.26
CA SER A 39 -9.69 10.43 13.63
C SER A 39 -10.63 10.16 12.47
N LEU A 40 -11.12 11.23 11.81
CA LEU A 40 -12.04 11.12 10.69
C LEU A 40 -11.40 10.41 9.49
N GLU A 41 -10.15 10.75 9.18
CA GLU A 41 -9.37 10.08 8.14
C GLU A 41 -9.22 8.58 8.44
N SER A 42 -8.78 8.22 9.66
CA SER A 42 -8.57 6.82 10.04
C SER A 42 -9.87 6.03 10.06
N LEU A 43 -10.99 6.65 10.43
CA LEU A 43 -12.32 6.03 10.35
C LEU A 43 -12.73 5.77 8.90
N LEU A 44 -12.53 6.75 8.01
CA LEU A 44 -12.85 6.60 6.59
C LEU A 44 -12.05 5.46 5.95
N VAL A 45 -10.74 5.41 6.21
CA VAL A 45 -9.87 4.31 5.73
C VAL A 45 -10.28 2.97 6.34
N SER A 46 -10.59 2.94 7.64
CA SER A 46 -11.06 1.73 8.33
C SER A 46 -12.33 1.15 7.69
N LEU A 47 -13.31 2.01 7.39
CA LEU A 47 -14.55 1.63 6.72
C LEU A 47 -14.28 1.15 5.30
N ALA A 48 -13.48 1.87 4.51
CA ALA A 48 -13.17 1.48 3.14
C ALA A 48 -12.38 0.17 3.05
N ALA A 49 -11.54 -0.13 4.04
CA ALA A 49 -10.78 -1.38 4.11
C ALA A 49 -11.53 -2.54 4.79
N HIS A 50 -12.75 -2.29 5.29
CA HIS A 50 -13.59 -3.33 5.87
C HIS A 50 -13.92 -4.40 4.81
N PRO A 51 -13.91 -5.71 5.12
CA PRO A 51 -14.03 -6.75 4.09
C PRO A 51 -15.35 -6.70 3.32
N SER A 52 -16.42 -6.20 3.94
CA SER A 52 -17.72 -6.05 3.28
C SER A 52 -17.81 -4.86 2.33
N ILE A 53 -16.90 -3.88 2.43
CA ILE A 53 -16.87 -2.68 1.59
C ILE A 53 -15.76 -2.81 0.55
N ASN A 54 -14.54 -3.10 1.01
CA ASN A 54 -13.35 -3.34 0.20
C ASN A 54 -13.20 -2.35 -0.98
N LEU A 55 -13.01 -1.07 -0.67
CA LEU A 55 -12.91 0.02 -1.65
C LEU A 55 -11.47 0.59 -1.71
N PRO A 56 -10.50 -0.14 -2.31
CA PRO A 56 -9.11 0.31 -2.39
C PRO A 56 -8.92 1.54 -3.30
N GLN A 57 -9.92 1.87 -4.12
CA GLN A 57 -9.93 3.06 -4.97
C GLN A 57 -10.13 4.36 -4.17
N LEU A 58 -10.46 4.29 -2.87
CA LEU A 58 -10.67 5.46 -2.00
C LEU A 58 -9.49 6.45 -2.07
N LEU A 59 -8.27 5.93 -2.06
CA LEU A 59 -7.06 6.75 -2.09
C LEU A 59 -6.80 7.36 -3.47
N GLY A 60 -7.61 7.07 -4.48
CA GLY A 60 -7.53 7.69 -5.80
C GLY A 60 -6.23 7.41 -6.55
N LYS A 61 -5.58 6.28 -6.27
CA LYS A 61 -4.33 5.90 -6.92
C LYS A 61 -4.55 5.66 -8.41
N ASN A 62 -3.77 6.32 -9.24
CA ASN A 62 -3.87 6.22 -10.70
C ASN A 62 -3.30 4.88 -11.19
N PRO A 63 -3.68 4.42 -12.40
CA PRO A 63 -3.15 3.19 -12.99
C PRO A 63 -1.62 3.18 -13.19
N ASP A 64 -1.00 4.36 -13.28
CA ASP A 64 0.45 4.53 -13.36
C ASP A 64 1.15 4.53 -11.99
N GLY A 65 0.39 4.32 -10.91
CA GLY A 65 0.84 4.29 -9.51
C GLY A 65 1.02 5.67 -8.87
N SER A 66 0.71 6.77 -9.57
CA SER A 66 0.77 8.12 -9.00
C SER A 66 -0.44 8.43 -8.12
N PHE A 67 -0.31 9.38 -7.20
CA PHE A 67 -1.45 9.93 -6.47
C PHE A 67 -1.79 11.33 -6.95
N PRO A 68 -3.08 11.65 -7.12
CA PRO A 68 -3.50 13.02 -7.36
C PRO A 68 -3.27 13.88 -6.11
N ILE A 69 -3.05 15.19 -6.32
CA ILE A 69 -2.72 16.15 -5.25
C ILE A 69 -3.78 16.15 -4.14
N TRP A 70 -5.07 16.06 -4.51
CA TRP A 70 -6.16 16.02 -3.52
C TRP A 70 -6.04 14.82 -2.58
N SER A 71 -5.64 13.65 -3.08
CA SER A 71 -5.47 12.44 -2.27
C SER A 71 -4.29 12.59 -1.32
N ILE A 72 -3.19 13.16 -1.80
CA ILE A 72 -2.02 13.44 -0.95
C ILE A 72 -2.41 14.40 0.18
N ILE A 73 -3.21 15.43 -0.08
CA ILE A 73 -3.64 16.37 0.96
C ILE A 73 -4.54 15.66 1.99
N ILE A 74 -5.61 15.00 1.52
CA ILE A 74 -6.62 14.39 2.39
C ILE A 74 -6.06 13.19 3.17
N PHE A 75 -5.27 12.33 2.53
CA PHE A 75 -4.78 11.09 3.12
C PHE A 75 -3.30 11.17 3.52
N SER A 76 -2.69 12.35 3.56
CA SER A 76 -1.27 12.48 3.92
C SER A 76 -0.92 11.79 5.24
N PRO A 77 -1.64 11.98 6.36
CA PRO A 77 -1.27 11.33 7.62
C PRO A 77 -1.22 9.81 7.50
N TYR A 78 -2.21 9.21 6.84
CA TYR A 78 -2.27 7.78 6.60
C TYR A 78 -1.18 7.29 5.64
N LEU A 79 -1.01 7.95 4.49
CA LEU A 79 -0.02 7.58 3.48
C LEU A 79 1.41 7.66 4.03
N TYR A 80 1.73 8.71 4.79
CA TYR A 80 3.05 8.83 5.44
C TYR A 80 3.23 7.80 6.55
N PHE A 81 2.18 7.51 7.32
CA PHE A 81 2.21 6.46 8.33
C PHE A 81 2.49 5.08 7.71
N ALA A 82 1.77 4.69 6.65
CA ALA A 82 1.97 3.43 5.95
C ALA A 82 3.41 3.30 5.42
N ARG A 83 3.96 4.37 4.84
CA ARG A 83 5.35 4.43 4.36
C ARG A 83 6.36 4.28 5.49
N ALA A 84 6.17 5.00 6.60
CA ALA A 84 7.05 4.91 7.76
C ALA A 84 7.00 3.51 8.38
N PHE A 85 5.81 2.92 8.50
CA PHE A 85 5.62 1.57 9.02
C PHE A 85 6.32 0.52 8.16
N SER A 86 6.13 0.56 6.84
CA SER A 86 6.81 -0.34 5.89
C SER A 86 8.34 -0.18 5.96
N ALA A 87 8.85 1.05 6.02
CA ALA A 87 10.29 1.31 6.15
C ALA A 87 10.87 0.78 7.47
N ILE A 88 10.16 0.94 8.59
CA ILE A 88 10.57 0.42 9.91
C ILE A 88 10.54 -1.10 9.90
N ARG A 89 9.48 -1.72 9.37
CA ARG A 89 9.34 -3.18 9.29
C ARG A 89 10.45 -3.79 8.46
N ARG A 90 10.73 -3.23 7.28
CA ARG A 90 11.83 -3.68 6.40
C ARG A 90 13.20 -3.62 7.08
N ARG A 91 13.49 -2.51 7.79
CA ARG A 91 14.74 -2.37 8.56
C ARG A 91 14.87 -3.39 9.70
N ARG A 92 13.75 -3.92 10.20
CA ARG A 92 13.73 -4.93 11.27
C ARG A 92 13.72 -6.36 10.73
N SER A 93 13.08 -6.63 9.59
CA SER A 93 12.99 -7.99 9.04
C SER A 93 14.29 -8.42 8.36
N GLY A 94 15.03 -7.50 7.74
CA GLY A 94 16.25 -7.84 7.00
C GLY A 94 16.01 -8.77 5.80
N GLU A 95 14.75 -8.87 5.35
CA GLU A 95 14.35 -9.72 4.23
C GLU A 95 14.94 -9.20 2.92
N ALA A 96 15.17 -10.13 1.99
CA ALA A 96 15.59 -9.78 0.64
C ALA A 96 14.54 -8.85 -0.01
N PRO A 97 14.94 -7.79 -0.73
CA PRO A 97 13.99 -6.86 -1.36
C PRO A 97 13.00 -7.54 -2.30
N TYR A 98 13.45 -8.60 -2.97
CA TYR A 98 12.68 -9.45 -3.85
C TYR A 98 13.23 -10.89 -3.86
N SER A 99 12.44 -11.82 -4.36
CA SER A 99 12.81 -13.22 -4.59
C SER A 99 12.30 -13.67 -5.96
N GLU A 100 13.10 -14.45 -6.68
CA GLU A 100 12.69 -15.06 -7.94
C GLU A 100 11.90 -16.34 -7.66
N ILE A 101 10.63 -16.37 -8.07
CA ILE A 101 9.74 -17.51 -7.86
C ILE A 101 9.65 -18.41 -9.10
N TRP A 102 9.96 -17.84 -10.26
CA TRP A 102 10.01 -18.50 -11.56
C TRP A 102 10.93 -17.70 -12.47
N GLU A 103 11.47 -18.32 -13.51
CA GLU A 103 12.35 -17.66 -14.49
C GLU A 103 11.77 -16.33 -15.01
N GLY A 104 12.44 -15.23 -14.62
CA GLY A 104 12.06 -13.86 -14.97
C GLY A 104 10.81 -13.35 -14.26
N VAL A 105 10.41 -13.97 -13.14
CA VAL A 105 9.27 -13.56 -12.29
C VAL A 105 9.74 -13.39 -10.85
N TYR A 106 9.66 -12.15 -10.40
CA TYR A 106 10.12 -11.72 -9.09
C TYR A 106 8.95 -11.25 -8.25
N VAL A 107 8.98 -11.56 -6.96
CA VAL A 107 8.01 -11.06 -5.96
C VAL A 107 8.76 -10.36 -4.85
N GLY A 108 8.26 -9.21 -4.38
CA GLY A 108 8.94 -8.45 -3.35
C GLY A 108 8.12 -7.34 -2.72
N GLY A 109 8.76 -6.64 -1.77
CA GLY A 109 8.14 -5.49 -1.11
C GLY A 109 8.19 -4.26 -2.00
N TRP A 110 7.41 -3.23 -1.65
CA TRP A 110 7.43 -1.96 -2.35
C TRP A 110 8.86 -1.39 -2.39
N PRO A 111 9.45 -1.16 -3.57
CA PRO A 111 10.87 -0.87 -3.69
C PRO A 111 11.17 0.52 -3.13
N SER A 112 12.20 0.63 -2.31
CA SER A 112 12.65 1.91 -1.72
C SER A 112 13.75 2.60 -2.52
N SER A 113 14.49 1.83 -3.33
CA SER A 113 15.59 2.28 -4.20
C SER A 113 15.66 1.45 -5.49
N ARG A 114 16.54 1.85 -6.42
CA ARG A 114 16.83 1.07 -7.65
C ARG A 114 17.49 -0.27 -7.37
N ASP A 115 18.28 -0.35 -6.30
CA ASP A 115 19.00 -1.58 -5.93
C ASP A 115 18.04 -2.66 -5.39
N GLU A 116 16.80 -2.27 -5.06
CA GLU A 116 15.70 -3.16 -4.67
C GLU A 116 14.87 -3.64 -5.87
N LEU A 117 15.30 -3.35 -7.11
CA LEU A 117 14.63 -3.83 -8.31
C LEU A 117 15.36 -5.04 -8.90
N PRO A 118 14.63 -6.03 -9.43
CA PRO A 118 15.25 -7.12 -10.14
C PRO A 118 15.89 -6.63 -11.46
N PRO A 119 16.89 -7.37 -11.96
CA PRO A 119 17.63 -6.98 -13.16
C PRO A 119 16.76 -7.00 -14.42
N GLY A 120 17.20 -6.31 -15.47
CA GLY A 120 16.61 -6.43 -16.82
C GLY A 120 15.36 -5.59 -17.09
N GLU A 121 15.23 -4.43 -16.44
CA GLU A 121 14.11 -3.48 -16.65
C GLU A 121 12.71 -4.14 -16.53
N PRO A 122 12.38 -4.68 -15.33
CA PRO A 122 11.15 -5.43 -15.13
C PRO A 122 9.89 -4.61 -15.43
N ALA A 123 8.87 -5.30 -15.93
CA ALA A 123 7.50 -4.82 -15.93
C ALA A 123 6.91 -4.97 -14.51
N ILE A 124 6.30 -3.91 -13.99
CA ILE A 124 5.88 -3.80 -12.60
C ILE A 124 4.39 -4.09 -12.47
N VAL A 125 4.05 -5.02 -11.59
CA VAL A 125 2.69 -5.23 -11.08
C VAL A 125 2.66 -4.75 -9.64
N ASP A 126 1.89 -3.70 -9.39
CA ASP A 126 1.79 -3.06 -8.07
C ASP A 126 0.47 -3.43 -7.41
N CYS A 127 0.54 -4.25 -6.37
CA CYS A 127 -0.62 -4.73 -5.63
C CYS A 127 -0.94 -3.86 -4.40
N THR A 128 -0.58 -2.58 -4.40
CA THR A 128 -0.81 -1.69 -3.24
C THR A 128 -1.75 -0.54 -3.58
N CYS A 129 -2.61 -0.15 -2.64
CA CYS A 129 -3.34 1.13 -2.74
C CYS A 129 -2.65 2.27 -1.97
N GLU A 130 -1.80 1.97 -0.98
CA GLU A 130 -1.19 2.97 -0.06
C GLU A 130 0.10 3.61 -0.61
N PHE A 131 0.84 2.90 -1.47
CA PHE A 131 2.22 3.25 -1.78
C PHE A 131 2.34 3.88 -3.17
N PRO A 132 3.00 5.04 -3.35
CA PRO A 132 3.12 5.65 -4.66
C PRO A 132 4.14 4.90 -5.52
N ARG A 133 3.99 4.98 -6.84
CA ARG A 133 5.09 4.69 -7.75
C ARG A 133 6.28 5.57 -7.39
N ARG A 134 7.42 4.92 -7.23
CA ARG A 134 8.69 5.57 -6.95
C ARG A 134 9.30 6.18 -8.23
N PRO A 135 9.97 7.34 -8.16
CA PRO A 135 10.69 7.91 -9.30
C PRO A 135 11.69 6.94 -9.95
N GLU A 136 12.25 6.04 -9.15
CA GLU A 136 13.18 5.00 -9.56
C GLU A 136 12.56 4.01 -10.56
N LEU A 137 11.24 3.82 -10.48
CA LEU A 137 10.44 3.01 -11.41
C LEU A 137 10.02 3.79 -12.65
N SER A 138 10.37 5.08 -12.80
CA SER A 138 10.02 5.86 -13.98
C SER A 138 10.60 5.23 -15.24
N GLY A 139 9.80 5.13 -16.31
CA GLY A 139 10.16 4.45 -17.55
C GLY A 139 9.83 2.95 -17.59
N HIS A 140 9.66 2.29 -16.43
CA HIS A 140 9.17 0.92 -16.38
C HIS A 140 7.69 0.84 -16.79
N VAL A 141 7.33 -0.26 -17.44
CA VAL A 141 5.93 -0.56 -17.76
C VAL A 141 5.22 -0.93 -16.46
N TYR A 142 4.11 -0.27 -16.15
CA TYR A 142 3.45 -0.33 -14.85
C TYR A 142 2.01 -0.82 -14.97
N PHE A 143 1.58 -1.68 -14.05
CA PHE A 143 0.21 -2.13 -13.92
C PHE A 143 -0.19 -2.11 -12.44
N CYS A 144 -1.03 -1.14 -12.06
CA CYS A 144 -1.50 -1.00 -10.69
C CYS A 144 -2.79 -1.81 -10.48
N VAL A 145 -2.78 -2.65 -9.45
CA VAL A 145 -3.95 -3.35 -8.89
C VAL A 145 -4.12 -2.89 -7.45
N PRO A 146 -4.81 -1.76 -7.22
CA PRO A 146 -4.89 -1.17 -5.89
C PRO A 146 -5.56 -2.15 -4.93
N THR A 147 -4.82 -2.59 -3.91
CA THR A 147 -5.28 -3.53 -2.89
C THR A 147 -4.83 -3.04 -1.52
N TRP A 148 -5.72 -3.15 -0.52
CA TRP A 148 -5.40 -2.84 0.87
C TRP A 148 -4.37 -3.84 1.42
N ASP A 149 -3.46 -3.38 2.27
CA ASP A 149 -2.62 -4.29 3.05
C ASP A 149 -3.52 -5.26 3.85
N THR A 150 -3.13 -6.53 3.97
CA THR A 150 -3.94 -7.65 4.51
C THR A 150 -5.16 -8.09 3.69
N ARG A 151 -5.28 -7.63 2.43
CA ARG A 151 -6.33 -8.08 1.48
C ARG A 151 -5.72 -8.67 0.22
N SER A 152 -6.52 -9.48 -0.47
CA SER A 152 -6.22 -9.99 -1.81
C SER A 152 -7.01 -9.20 -2.85
N PRO A 153 -6.46 -8.98 -4.06
CA PRO A 153 -7.22 -8.40 -5.17
C PRO A 153 -8.41 -9.28 -5.56
N GLY A 154 -9.39 -8.69 -6.25
CA GLY A 154 -10.51 -9.47 -6.79
C GLY A 154 -10.06 -10.50 -7.84
N PRO A 155 -10.77 -11.63 -8.03
CA PRO A 155 -10.39 -12.66 -8.99
C PRO A 155 -10.18 -12.13 -10.43
N GLY A 156 -11.03 -11.19 -10.88
CA GLY A 156 -10.88 -10.57 -12.20
C GLY A 156 -9.68 -9.62 -12.33
N GLU A 157 -9.27 -9.00 -11.22
CA GLU A 157 -8.07 -8.16 -11.17
C GLU A 157 -6.81 -9.02 -11.20
N ILE A 158 -6.80 -10.13 -10.46
CA ILE A 158 -5.75 -11.16 -10.52
C ILE A 158 -5.62 -11.69 -11.94
N GLU A 159 -6.74 -12.10 -12.56
CA GLU A 159 -6.72 -12.60 -13.94
C GLU A 159 -6.17 -11.55 -14.93
N SER A 160 -6.56 -10.28 -14.76
CA SER A 160 -6.08 -9.18 -15.59
C SER A 160 -4.57 -8.94 -15.42
N ALA A 161 -4.09 -8.96 -14.17
CA ALA A 161 -2.67 -8.83 -13.84
C ALA A 161 -1.84 -9.98 -14.41
N VAL A 162 -2.31 -11.23 -14.25
CA VAL A 162 -1.67 -12.43 -14.80
C VAL A 162 -1.61 -12.36 -16.33
N LYS A 163 -2.73 -12.07 -17.00
CA LYS A 163 -2.75 -11.92 -18.47
C LYS A 163 -1.80 -10.82 -18.93
N TRP A 164 -1.73 -9.70 -18.21
CA TRP A 164 -0.82 -8.61 -18.52
C TRP A 164 0.65 -9.03 -18.33
N ALA A 165 0.98 -9.67 -17.22
CA ALA A 165 2.32 -10.18 -16.92
C ALA A 165 2.79 -11.19 -17.98
N CYS A 166 1.93 -12.15 -18.35
CA CYS A 166 2.22 -13.13 -19.40
C CYS A 166 2.54 -12.46 -20.74
N ARG A 167 1.82 -11.40 -21.13
CA ARG A 167 2.12 -10.63 -22.35
C ARG A 167 3.49 -9.94 -22.28
N LYS A 168 3.90 -9.45 -21.11
CA LYS A 168 5.22 -8.82 -20.93
C LYS A 168 6.36 -9.84 -20.97
N ARG A 169 6.15 -11.02 -20.36
CA ARG A 169 7.10 -12.13 -20.45
C ARG A 169 7.28 -12.63 -21.88
N ALA A 170 6.21 -12.72 -22.66
CA ALA A 170 6.29 -13.05 -24.09
C ALA A 170 7.12 -12.04 -24.92
N GLN A 171 7.38 -10.85 -24.38
CA GLN A 171 8.25 -9.81 -24.95
C GLN A 171 9.67 -9.85 -24.36
N ASN A 172 10.05 -10.95 -23.69
CA ASN A 172 11.31 -11.12 -22.97
C ASN A 172 11.56 -10.05 -21.89
N LYS A 173 10.50 -9.48 -21.31
CA LYS A 173 10.61 -8.59 -20.16
C LYS A 173 10.38 -9.37 -18.87
N PRO A 174 11.30 -9.29 -17.89
CA PRO A 174 11.04 -9.79 -16.55
C PRO A 174 9.82 -9.12 -15.93
N VAL A 175 9.17 -9.78 -14.98
CA VAL A 175 8.02 -9.24 -14.25
C VAL A 175 8.38 -9.14 -12.78
N PHE A 176 8.12 -7.99 -12.18
CA PHE A 176 8.24 -7.76 -10.75
C PHE A 176 6.86 -7.47 -10.17
N ILE A 177 6.39 -8.33 -9.28
CA ILE A 177 5.14 -8.19 -8.56
C ILE A 177 5.47 -7.72 -7.16
N HIS A 178 4.92 -6.59 -6.74
CA HIS A 178 5.16 -6.10 -5.39
C HIS A 178 3.89 -5.78 -4.61
N CYS A 179 3.95 -6.03 -3.31
CA CYS A 179 2.98 -5.55 -2.32
C CYS A 179 3.69 -4.66 -1.31
N ALA A 180 3.04 -4.32 -0.19
CA ALA A 180 3.64 -3.51 0.86
C ALA A 180 4.90 -4.15 1.47
N HIS A 181 4.87 -5.49 1.64
CA HIS A 181 5.88 -6.23 2.41
C HIS A 181 6.52 -7.41 1.66
N GLY A 182 5.99 -7.82 0.50
CA GLY A 182 6.61 -8.81 -0.41
C GLY A 182 6.46 -10.27 -0.04
N MET A 183 6.31 -10.60 1.24
CA MET A 183 5.89 -11.92 1.70
C MET A 183 4.90 -11.75 2.84
N GLU A 184 3.77 -12.46 2.78
CA GLU A 184 2.94 -12.67 3.97
C GLU A 184 3.57 -13.81 4.79
N GLU A 185 3.54 -13.74 6.13
CA GLU A 185 4.26 -14.61 7.09
C GLU A 185 3.99 -16.13 6.93
N ARG A 186 3.19 -16.54 5.95
CA ARG A 186 2.82 -17.92 5.64
C ARG A 186 3.36 -18.46 4.31
N GLY A 187 4.28 -17.75 3.65
CA GLY A 187 4.86 -18.21 2.38
C GLY A 187 3.92 -18.11 1.19
N TYR A 188 2.85 -17.32 1.31
CA TYR A 188 2.04 -16.91 0.16
C TYR A 188 2.71 -15.69 -0.47
N TYR A 189 3.15 -15.88 -1.72
CA TYR A 189 3.52 -14.80 -2.61
C TYR A 189 2.24 -14.11 -3.10
N CYS A 190 2.33 -12.80 -3.34
CA CYS A 190 1.22 -11.98 -3.85
C CYS A 190 0.59 -12.54 -5.13
#